data_AF-A0A0V0YVW5-F1
#
_entry.id   AF-A0A0V0YVW5-F1
#
_cell.length_a   1.000
_cell.length_b   1.000
_cell.length_c   1.000
_cell.angle_alpha   90.00
_cell.angle_beta   90.00
_cell.angle_gamma   90.00
#
_symmetry.space_group_name_H-M   'P 1'
#
loop_
_entity.id
_entity.type
_entity.pdbx_description
1 polymer ?
#
loop_
_entity_poly.entity_id
_entity_poly.type
_entity_poly.pdbx_seq_one_letter_code
_entity_poly.pdbx_strand_id
1 'polypeptide(L)'
;LKVRIMGPNYVPGQKKDLYVKSVQRTVIWMGKKQESVEDVPCGNTVAMVGLDQFITKNATLTNEKEVDAHPIRAMKFSVSPVVRVAVSCKVASDLPKLVEGLKRLSKSDPMVVCAIEESGEHIVAGAGELHLEICLKDLQEDFMGGAEIVVCDPVVSFR
;
A
#
# COMPACT_ATOMS: atom_id res chain seq x y z
N LEU A 1 -5.77 15.45 16.80
CA LEU A 1 -6.92 15.42 15.86
C LEU A 1 -7.43 13.97 15.72
N LYS A 2 -8.71 13.68 16.01
CA LYS A 2 -9.31 12.36 15.72
C LYS A 2 -9.94 12.40 14.32
N VAL A 3 -9.48 11.51 13.45
CA VAL A 3 -9.96 11.39 12.08
C VAL A 3 -10.63 10.05 11.85
N ARG A 4 -11.66 10.09 11.02
CA ARG A 4 -12.40 8.95 10.53
C ARG A 4 -11.83 8.58 9.16
N ILE A 5 -11.35 7.34 9.05
CA ILE A 5 -10.74 6.74 7.86
C ILE A 5 -11.80 5.84 7.23
N MET A 6 -12.16 6.14 5.99
CA MET A 6 -13.06 5.34 5.16
C MET A 6 -12.24 4.63 4.09
N GLY A 7 -12.27 3.31 4.08
CA GLY A 7 -11.61 2.50 3.05
C GLY A 7 -12.31 2.56 1.68
N PRO A 8 -11.69 1.96 0.64
CA PRO A 8 -12.21 1.98 -0.73
C PRO A 8 -13.62 1.40 -0.90
N ASN A 9 -13.96 0.41 -0.07
CA ASN A 9 -15.23 -0.32 -0.14
C ASN A 9 -16.26 0.19 0.88
N TYR A 10 -16.00 1.33 1.53
CA TYR A 10 -16.95 1.92 2.48
C TYR A 10 -18.24 2.31 1.75
N VAL A 11 -19.37 1.80 2.24
CA VAL A 11 -20.70 2.21 1.79
C VAL A 11 -21.33 3.08 2.88
N PRO A 12 -21.85 4.28 2.54
CA PRO A 12 -22.55 5.13 3.51
C PRO A 12 -23.61 4.34 4.29
N GLY A 13 -23.51 4.33 5.62
CA GLY A 13 -24.41 3.60 6.52
C GLY A 13 -23.89 2.25 7.03
N GLN A 14 -22.82 1.68 6.46
CA GLN A 14 -22.17 0.47 6.99
C GLN A 14 -20.96 0.84 7.86
N LYS A 15 -20.70 0.06 8.92
CA LYS A 15 -19.47 0.19 9.74
C LYS A 15 -18.28 -0.59 9.19
N LYS A 16 -18.43 -1.23 8.03
CA LYS A 16 -17.35 -2.00 7.37
C LYS A 16 -16.34 -1.02 6.77
N ASP A 17 -15.05 -1.32 6.91
CA ASP A 17 -13.93 -0.46 6.47
C ASP A 17 -13.92 0.95 7.07
N LEU A 18 -14.42 1.09 8.29
CA LEU A 18 -14.42 2.34 9.03
C LEU A 18 -13.48 2.27 10.23
N TYR A 19 -12.48 3.15 10.26
CA TYR A 19 -11.52 3.24 11.38
C TYR A 19 -11.49 4.66 11.93
N VAL A 20 -11.49 4.81 13.26
CA VAL A 20 -11.34 6.11 13.92
C VAL A 20 -10.02 6.12 14.67
N LYS A 21 -9.12 7.03 14.27
CA LYS A 21 -7.76 7.11 14.85
C LYS A 21 -7.29 8.55 14.98
N SER A 22 -6.36 8.76 15.90
CA SER A 22 -5.70 10.04 16.10
C SER A 22 -4.51 10.18 15.16
N VAL A 23 -4.45 11.29 14.43
CA VAL A 23 -3.24 11.67 13.67
C VAL A 23 -2.16 12.10 14.67
N GLN A 24 -0.95 11.55 14.52
CA GLN A 24 0.16 11.86 15.41
C GLN A 24 0.86 13.16 15.01
N ARG A 25 1.25 13.28 13.73
CA ARG A 25 1.97 14.44 13.19
C ARG A 25 1.54 14.70 11.76
N THR A 26 1.50 15.97 11.38
CA THR A 26 1.30 16.43 10.00
C THR A 26 2.59 17.09 9.54
N VAL A 27 3.06 16.74 8.36
CA VAL A 27 4.35 17.17 7.81
C VAL A 27 4.17 17.63 6.38
N ILE A 28 4.80 18.76 6.05
CA ILE A 28 4.94 19.23 4.67
C ILE A 28 6.30 18.75 4.16
N TRP A 29 6.29 18.10 3.00
CA TRP A 29 7.50 17.65 2.32
C TRP A 29 7.94 18.69 1.30
N MET A 30 9.11 19.28 1.54
CA MET A 30 9.80 20.16 0.59
C MET A 30 11.02 19.42 0.01
N GLY A 31 10.75 18.32 -0.68
CA GLY A 31 11.77 17.42 -1.22
C GLY A 31 12.53 16.70 -0.11
N LYS A 32 13.76 17.13 0.19
CA LYS A 32 14.57 16.61 1.31
C LYS A 32 14.18 17.23 2.66
N LYS A 33 13.59 18.43 2.60
CA LYS A 33 12.97 19.21 3.69
C LYS A 33 11.76 18.50 4.30
N GLN A 34 11.74 18.18 5.60
CA GLN A 34 10.50 17.82 6.30
C GLN A 34 10.22 18.86 7.39
N GLU A 35 9.08 19.55 7.29
CA GLU A 35 8.65 20.53 8.30
C GLU A 35 7.32 20.08 8.91
N SER A 36 7.30 19.91 10.23
CA SER A 36 6.07 19.61 10.96
C SER A 36 5.24 20.88 11.12
N VAL A 37 3.98 20.80 10.72
CA VAL A 37 3.03 21.91 10.79
C VAL A 37 1.86 21.52 11.70
N GLU A 38 1.36 22.48 12.47
CA GLU A 38 0.22 22.27 13.38
C GLU A 38 -1.10 22.30 12.62
N ASP A 39 -1.25 23.26 11.70
CA ASP A 39 -2.45 23.46 10.90
C ASP A 39 -2.14 23.63 9.41
N VAL A 40 -3.08 23.19 8.57
CA VAL A 40 -2.94 23.17 7.12
C VAL A 40 -4.23 23.67 6.48
N PRO A 41 -4.20 24.73 5.64
CA PRO A 41 -5.39 25.19 4.94
C PRO A 41 -5.82 24.21 3.84
N CYS A 42 -7.08 24.32 3.42
CA CYS A 42 -7.63 23.49 2.35
C CYS A 42 -6.89 23.72 1.02
N GLY A 43 -6.67 22.64 0.27
CA GLY A 43 -6.01 22.67 -1.05
C GLY A 43 -4.52 22.29 -1.02
N ASN A 44 -3.91 22.12 0.15
CA ASN A 44 -2.52 21.70 0.27
C ASN A 44 -2.36 20.17 0.34
N THR A 45 -1.23 19.68 -0.16
CA THR A 45 -0.82 18.28 -0.03
C THR A 45 0.09 18.11 1.18
N VAL A 46 -0.26 17.20 2.09
CA VAL A 46 0.48 16.97 3.34
C VAL A 46 0.66 15.49 3.62
N ALA A 47 1.75 15.16 4.30
CA ALA A 47 2.00 13.83 4.82
C ALA A 47 1.47 13.72 6.25
N MET A 48 0.67 12.69 6.51
CA MET A 48 0.15 12.39 7.84
C MET A 48 0.82 11.14 8.40
N VAL A 49 1.32 11.24 9.63
CA VAL A 49 2.00 10.15 10.33
C VAL A 49 1.03 9.47 11.31
N GLY A 50 1.05 8.13 11.33
CA GLY A 50 0.28 7.30 12.26
C GLY A 50 -0.99 6.66 11.67
N LEU A 51 -1.27 6.86 10.37
CA LEU A 51 -2.44 6.28 9.68
C LEU A 51 -2.09 5.07 8.80
N ASP A 52 -0.82 4.72 8.69
CA ASP A 52 -0.31 3.72 7.73
C ASP A 52 -0.96 2.33 7.89
N GLN A 53 -1.29 1.90 9.11
CA GLN A 53 -1.87 0.56 9.35
C GLN A 53 -3.28 0.39 8.80
N PHE A 54 -4.02 1.48 8.60
CA PHE A 54 -5.45 1.46 8.24
C PHE A 54 -5.69 1.76 6.75
N ILE A 55 -4.64 2.19 6.04
CA ILE A 55 -4.72 2.57 4.64
C ILE A 55 -3.99 1.50 3.83
N THR A 56 -4.71 0.88 2.89
CA THR A 56 -4.12 -0.12 1.98
C THR A 56 -3.60 0.55 0.71
N LYS A 57 -4.51 1.08 -0.13
CA LYS A 57 -4.15 1.74 -1.41
C LYS A 57 -4.70 3.16 -1.50
N ASN A 58 -5.90 3.36 -0.99
CA ASN A 58 -6.53 4.65 -0.88
C ASN A 58 -7.42 4.64 0.36
N ALA A 59 -7.67 5.81 0.90
CA ALA A 59 -8.65 6.01 1.95
C ALA A 59 -9.11 7.46 1.90
N THR A 60 -10.36 7.70 2.30
CA THR A 60 -10.89 9.04 2.47
C THR A 60 -10.89 9.37 3.95
N LEU A 61 -10.28 10.50 4.31
CA LEU A 61 -10.16 10.97 5.68
C LEU A 61 -11.17 12.08 5.94
N THR A 62 -11.87 11.98 7.05
CA THR A 62 -12.93 12.92 7.45
C THR A 62 -12.84 13.21 8.95
N ASN A 63 -13.46 14.28 9.41
CA ASN A 63 -13.60 14.54 10.83
C ASN A 63 -14.60 13.58 11.46
N GLU A 64 -14.41 13.24 12.75
CA GLU A 64 -15.30 12.34 13.50
C GLU A 64 -16.78 12.80 13.50
N LYS A 65 -17.00 14.12 13.41
CA LYS A 65 -18.33 14.74 13.47
C LYS A 65 -19.11 14.67 12.14
N GLU A 66 -18.44 14.37 11.02
CA GLU A 66 -19.03 14.35 9.69
C GLU A 66 -19.54 12.93 9.38
N VAL A 67 -20.82 12.68 9.70
CA VAL A 67 -21.44 11.35 9.53
C VAL A 67 -21.86 11.10 8.08
N ASP A 68 -22.25 12.16 7.35
CA ASP A 68 -22.74 12.14 5.95
C ASP A 68 -21.63 12.22 4.89
N ALA A 69 -20.37 12.11 5.30
CA ALA A 69 -19.27 12.18 4.35
C ALA A 69 -19.23 10.94 3.43
N HIS A 70 -19.04 11.20 2.15
CA HIS A 70 -18.97 10.17 1.11
C HIS A 70 -17.50 9.86 0.78
N PRO A 71 -17.15 8.59 0.53
CA PRO A 71 -15.79 8.24 0.13
C PRO A 71 -15.50 8.78 -1.28
N ILE A 72 -14.26 9.23 -1.46
CA ILE A 72 -13.74 9.59 -2.79
C ILE A 72 -13.64 8.31 -3.62
N ARG A 73 -14.06 8.40 -4.89
CA ARG A 73 -13.99 7.28 -5.81
C ARG A 73 -12.55 6.81 -5.97
N ALA A 74 -12.31 5.51 -5.77
CA ALA A 74 -11.01 4.90 -5.99
C ALA A 74 -10.50 5.19 -7.42
N MET A 75 -9.21 5.53 -7.51
CA MET A 75 -8.54 5.74 -8.80
C MET A 75 -8.56 4.44 -9.60
N LYS A 76 -9.02 4.52 -10.86
CA LYS A 76 -8.93 3.41 -11.81
C LYS A 76 -7.62 3.54 -12.58
N PHE A 77 -6.75 2.56 -12.45
CA PHE A 77 -5.57 2.48 -13.29
C PHE A 77 -5.94 1.87 -14.64
N SER A 78 -5.50 2.51 -15.73
CA SER A 78 -5.80 2.06 -17.10
C SER A 78 -5.09 0.76 -17.47
N VAL A 79 -3.99 0.47 -16.79
CA VAL A 79 -3.19 -0.74 -16.97
C VAL A 79 -3.60 -1.78 -15.92
N SER A 80 -3.74 -3.03 -16.34
CA SER A 80 -3.90 -4.17 -15.43
C SER A 80 -2.55 -4.88 -15.30
N PRO A 81 -2.17 -5.38 -14.12
CA PRO A 81 -0.93 -6.14 -13.98
C PRO A 81 -1.06 -7.48 -14.73
N VAL A 82 -0.26 -7.65 -15.79
CA VAL A 82 -0.34 -8.82 -16.69
C VAL A 82 0.77 -9.83 -16.42
N VAL A 83 1.92 -9.34 -15.97
CA VAL A 83 3.09 -10.19 -15.70
C VAL A 83 3.05 -10.59 -14.23
N ARG A 84 3.16 -11.89 -13.98
CA ARG A 84 3.13 -12.49 -12.63
C ARG A 84 4.42 -13.24 -12.38
N VAL A 85 4.93 -13.12 -11.17
CA VAL A 85 6.16 -13.77 -10.73
C VAL A 85 5.90 -14.39 -9.36
N ALA A 86 6.27 -15.66 -9.20
CA ALA A 86 6.28 -16.30 -7.90
C ALA A 86 7.58 -15.94 -7.16
N VAL A 87 7.44 -15.52 -5.90
CA VAL A 87 8.54 -15.12 -5.03
C VAL A 87 8.52 -16.01 -3.80
N SER A 88 9.66 -16.59 -3.47
CA SER A 88 9.85 -17.43 -2.29
C SER A 88 11.09 -17.00 -1.51
N CYS A 89 11.06 -17.18 -0.19
CA CYS A 89 12.26 -16.99 0.63
C CYS A 89 13.20 -18.18 0.46
N LYS A 90 14.49 -17.92 0.31
CA LYS A 90 15.51 -18.97 0.36
C LYS A 90 15.62 -19.59 1.76
N VAL A 91 15.39 -18.79 2.79
CA VAL A 91 15.42 -19.19 4.20
C VAL A 91 14.02 -19.13 4.77
N ALA A 92 13.51 -20.25 5.28
CA ALA A 92 12.15 -20.34 5.84
C ALA A 92 11.92 -19.39 7.04
N SER A 93 12.98 -19.07 7.78
CA SER A 93 12.93 -18.14 8.93
C SER A 93 12.61 -16.70 8.54
N ASP A 94 12.79 -16.31 7.26
CA ASP A 94 12.55 -14.95 6.77
C ASP A 94 11.16 -14.76 6.14
N LEU A 95 10.35 -15.82 6.08
CA LEU A 95 8.95 -15.76 5.61
C LEU A 95 8.12 -14.63 6.26
N PRO A 96 8.15 -14.39 7.58
CA PRO A 96 7.41 -13.27 8.17
C PRO A 96 7.90 -11.90 7.68
N LYS A 97 9.20 -11.75 7.35
CA LYS A 97 9.74 -10.52 6.78
C LYS A 97 9.27 -10.33 5.34
N LEU A 98 9.19 -11.40 4.55
CA LEU A 98 8.66 -11.34 3.19
C LEU A 98 7.18 -10.91 3.20
N VAL A 99 6.35 -11.49 4.08
CA VAL A 99 4.93 -11.11 4.17
C VAL A 99 4.76 -9.64 4.54
N GLU A 100 5.57 -9.14 5.47
CA GLU A 100 5.57 -7.71 5.84
C GLU A 100 6.10 -6.83 4.70
N GLY A 101 7.16 -7.26 4.02
CA GLY A 101 7.73 -6.57 2.86
C GLY A 101 6.75 -6.46 1.70
N LEU A 102 6.05 -7.56 1.37
CA LEU A 102 5.01 -7.58 0.34
C LEU A 102 3.84 -6.66 0.67
N LYS A 103 3.45 -6.56 1.95
CA LYS A 103 2.43 -5.61 2.40
C LYS A 103 2.90 -4.17 2.21
N ARG A 104 4.17 -3.86 2.51
CA ARG A 104 4.74 -2.52 2.32
C ARG A 104 4.87 -2.19 0.83
N LEU A 105 5.32 -3.14 0.01
CA LEU A 105 5.40 -2.98 -1.44
C LEU A 105 4.02 -2.65 -2.03
N SER A 106 2.96 -3.36 -1.62
CA SER A 106 1.59 -3.09 -2.06
C SER A 106 1.03 -1.74 -1.60
N LYS A 107 1.63 -1.12 -0.57
CA LYS A 107 1.27 0.25 -0.12
C LYS A 107 2.04 1.30 -0.89
N SER A 108 3.32 1.05 -1.15
CA SER A 108 4.19 1.96 -1.91
C SER A 108 3.74 2.06 -3.37
N ASP A 109 3.35 0.93 -3.97
CA ASP A 109 2.93 0.87 -5.36
C ASP A 109 1.47 0.42 -5.51
N PRO A 110 0.57 1.27 -6.06
CA PRO A 110 -0.82 0.90 -6.25
C PRO A 110 -1.03 -0.11 -7.39
N MET A 111 -0.10 -0.21 -8.35
CA MET A 111 -0.16 -1.09 -9.52
C MET A 111 0.22 -2.52 -9.21
N VAL A 112 1.06 -2.72 -8.20
CA VAL A 112 1.48 -4.05 -7.76
C VAL A 112 0.31 -4.74 -7.06
N VAL A 113 0.12 -6.01 -7.41
CA VAL A 113 -0.83 -6.90 -6.73
C VAL A 113 -0.06 -8.07 -6.15
N CYS A 114 0.03 -8.10 -4.83
CA CYS A 114 0.56 -9.23 -4.08
C CYS A 114 -0.60 -10.15 -3.71
N ALA A 115 -0.55 -11.41 -4.16
CA ALA A 115 -1.51 -12.44 -3.81
C ALA A 115 -0.79 -13.62 -3.16
N ILE A 116 -1.50 -14.33 -2.29
CA ILE A 116 -1.03 -15.58 -1.69
C ILE A 116 -1.91 -16.67 -2.30
N GLU A 117 -1.31 -17.64 -2.99
CA GLU A 117 -2.04 -18.79 -3.48
C GLU A 117 -2.29 -19.82 -2.36
N GLU A 118 -3.28 -20.67 -2.55
CA GLU A 118 -3.61 -21.75 -1.62
C GLU A 118 -2.47 -22.77 -1.45
N SER A 119 -1.56 -22.83 -2.43
CA SER A 119 -0.29 -23.58 -2.40
C SER A 119 0.70 -23.05 -1.36
N GLY A 120 0.47 -21.84 -0.82
CA GLY A 120 1.39 -21.13 0.08
C GLY A 120 2.43 -20.29 -0.65
N GLU A 121 2.36 -20.19 -1.98
CA GLU A 121 3.26 -19.37 -2.77
C GLU A 121 2.82 -17.90 -2.78
N HIS A 122 3.80 -16.99 -2.76
CA HIS A 122 3.57 -15.55 -2.86
C HIS A 122 3.75 -15.11 -4.31
N ILE A 123 2.69 -14.58 -4.91
CA ILE A 123 2.70 -14.06 -6.28
C ILE A 123 2.73 -12.54 -6.25
N VAL A 124 3.66 -11.96 -7.00
CA VAL A 124 3.74 -10.54 -7.28
C VAL A 124 3.37 -10.31 -8.74
N ALA A 125 2.34 -9.51 -8.97
CA ALA A 125 1.90 -9.13 -10.31
C ALA A 125 2.19 -7.66 -10.58
N GLY A 126 2.74 -7.37 -11.75
CA GLY A 126 3.14 -6.04 -12.19
C GLY A 126 2.68 -5.71 -13.61
N ALA A 127 2.76 -4.43 -13.98
CA ALA A 127 2.32 -3.94 -15.29
C ALA A 127 3.25 -4.36 -16.45
N GLY A 128 4.52 -4.64 -16.16
CA GLY A 128 5.52 -5.04 -17.16
C GLY A 128 6.81 -5.55 -16.51
N GLU A 129 7.74 -6.01 -17.34
CA GLU A 129 9.01 -6.64 -16.90
C GLU A 129 9.90 -5.68 -16.11
N LEU A 130 10.12 -4.46 -16.64
CA LEU A 130 10.94 -3.44 -15.97
C LEU A 130 10.37 -3.05 -14.60
N HIS A 131 9.05 -2.97 -14.51
CA HIS A 131 8.38 -2.63 -13.26
C HIS A 131 8.59 -3.74 -12.21
N LEU A 132 8.47 -5.00 -12.61
CA LEU A 132 8.75 -6.13 -11.72
C LEU A 132 10.20 -6.19 -11.28
N GLU A 133 11.15 -5.91 -12.17
CA GLU A 133 12.58 -5.88 -11.82
C GLU A 133 12.89 -4.85 -10.72
N ILE A 134 12.35 -3.64 -10.85
CA ILE A 134 12.51 -2.59 -9.83
C ILE A 134 11.80 -2.99 -8.54
N CYS A 135 10.56 -3.50 -8.60
CA CYS A 135 9.82 -3.91 -7.41
C CYS A 135 10.50 -5.06 -6.65
N LEU A 136 11.12 -6.02 -7.36
CA LEU A 136 11.86 -7.12 -6.76
C LEU A 136 13.16 -6.62 -6.10
N LYS A 137 13.85 -5.68 -6.74
CA LYS A 137 15.03 -5.04 -6.17
C LYS A 137 14.69 -4.27 -4.89
N ASP A 138 13.62 -3.48 -4.91
CA ASP A 138 13.14 -2.75 -3.73
C ASP A 138 12.72 -3.72 -2.60
N LEU A 139 12.07 -4.83 -2.95
CA LEU A 139 11.72 -5.90 -2.00
C LEU A 139 12.96 -6.48 -1.31
N GLN A 140 14.01 -6.75 -2.08
CA GLN A 140 15.24 -7.35 -1.58
C GLN A 140 16.07 -6.36 -0.75
N GLU A 141 16.28 -5.14 -1.24
CA GLU A 141 17.16 -4.14 -0.61
C GLU A 141 16.49 -3.45 0.58
N ASP A 142 15.31 -2.85 0.38
CA ASP A 142 14.68 -1.98 1.39
C ASP A 142 13.79 -2.75 2.38
N PHE A 143 13.04 -3.74 1.90
CA PHE A 143 12.00 -4.37 2.71
C PHE A 143 12.47 -5.64 3.44
N MET A 144 13.39 -6.39 2.84
CA MET A 144 13.96 -7.62 3.42
C MET A 144 15.38 -7.45 3.97
N GLY A 145 15.98 -6.26 3.83
CA GLY A 145 17.31 -5.95 4.38
C GLY A 145 18.44 -6.78 3.78
N GLY A 146 18.32 -7.14 2.49
CA GLY A 146 19.31 -7.92 1.75
C GLY A 146 19.12 -9.44 1.81
N ALA A 147 17.99 -9.94 2.31
CA ALA A 147 17.73 -11.38 2.32
C ALA A 147 17.51 -11.92 0.89
N GLU A 148 18.08 -13.08 0.60
CA GLU A 148 17.99 -13.69 -0.73
C GLU A 148 16.57 -14.21 -1.00
N ILE A 149 15.95 -13.65 -2.04
CA ILE A 149 14.69 -14.12 -2.60
C ILE A 149 14.96 -15.04 -3.80
N VAL A 150 14.16 -16.09 -3.91
CA VAL A 150 14.12 -16.95 -5.10
C VAL A 150 12.94 -16.48 -5.93
N VAL A 151 13.22 -16.16 -7.19
CA VAL A 151 12.26 -15.62 -8.14
C VAL A 151 12.09 -16.64 -9.27
N CYS A 152 10.86 -17.01 -9.57
CA CYS A 152 10.55 -17.89 -10.70
C CYS A 152 10.41 -17.09 -12.00
N ASP A 153 10.45 -17.78 -13.13
CA ASP A 153 10.27 -17.16 -14.44
C ASP A 153 8.94 -16.40 -14.52
N PRO A 154 8.92 -15.20 -15.13
CA PRO A 154 7.71 -14.41 -15.27
C PRO A 154 6.69 -15.13 -16.16
N VAL A 155 5.50 -15.34 -15.63
CA VAL A 155 4.37 -15.92 -16.35
C VAL A 155 3.41 -14.80 -16.72
N VAL A 156 3.03 -14.76 -17.99
CA VAL A 156 1.99 -13.84 -18.48
C VAL A 156 0.64 -14.51 -18.25
N SER A 157 -0.27 -13.83 -17.55
CA SER A 157 -1.64 -14.33 -17.43
C SER A 157 -2.34 -14.21 -18.78
N PHE A 158 -2.60 -15.34 -19.42
CA PHE A 158 -3.46 -15.39 -20.60
C PHE A 158 -4.92 -15.15 -20.18
N ARG A 159 -5.64 -14.35 -20.96
CA ARG A 159 -7.06 -14.09 -20.79
C ARG A 159 -7.80 -14.41 -22.07
#